data_AF-A0A1G7EE00-F1
#
_entry.id   AF-A0A1G7EE00-F1
#
_cell.length_a   1.000
_cell.length_b   1.000
_cell.length_c   1.000
_cell.angle_alpha   90.00
_cell.angle_beta   90.00
_cell.angle_gamma   90.00
#
_symmetry.space_group_name_H-M   'P 1'
#
loop_
_entity.id
_entity.type
_entity.pdbx_description
1 polymer ?
#
loop_
_entity_poly.entity_id
_entity_poly.type
_entity_poly.pdbx_seq_one_letter_code
_entity_poly.pdbx_strand_id
1 'polypeptide(L)'
;MLIHRLLPDTGRPVMTVIGMALLLLAGCGERPSPEVEWYVNNPKELSKALHICHHKPFRLSEQACANAKTAQLKAATIRIEALKARDRKAAEQTPESQRTVAWYKQYKYALRDKLESCREKSEGWGEANQHSCLMAIQAERQLFIEGGTIYYR
;
A
#
# COMPACT_ATOMS: atom_id res chain seq x y z
N MET A 1 -63.21 -0.39 -63.50
CA MET A 1 -62.78 -1.20 -62.33
C MET A 1 -61.26 -1.16 -62.25
N LEU A 2 -60.74 -0.69 -61.10
CA LEU A 2 -59.42 -0.87 -60.44
C LEU A 2 -58.15 -1.11 -61.32
N ILE A 3 -57.19 -0.17 -61.39
CA ILE A 3 -56.10 0.22 -60.44
C ILE A 3 -54.92 -0.78 -60.37
N HIS A 4 -53.73 -0.31 -60.80
CA HIS A 4 -52.40 -0.40 -60.15
C HIS A 4 -51.38 0.28 -61.10
N ARG A 5 -50.93 1.54 -60.94
CA ARG A 5 -50.01 2.14 -59.95
C ARG A 5 -48.68 1.39 -59.73
N LEU A 6 -47.61 1.92 -60.36
CA LEU A 6 -46.41 2.56 -59.76
C LEU A 6 -45.04 2.03 -60.24
N LEU A 7 -44.34 2.90 -60.99
CA LEU A 7 -42.88 3.14 -60.92
C LEU A 7 -42.47 3.53 -59.47
N PRO A 8 -41.18 3.51 -59.03
CA PRO A 8 -40.00 3.82 -59.85
C PRO A 8 -38.72 2.99 -59.64
N ASP A 9 -37.82 3.28 -60.56
CA ASP A 9 -36.49 2.76 -60.79
C ASP A 9 -35.42 3.38 -59.86
N THR A 10 -34.48 2.53 -59.50
CA THR A 10 -33.13 2.67 -58.93
C THR A 10 -32.58 4.04 -58.47
N GLY A 11 -32.53 4.24 -57.14
CA GLY A 11 -31.60 5.15 -56.45
C GLY A 11 -30.52 4.37 -55.69
N ARG A 12 -29.24 4.54 -56.06
CA ARG A 12 -28.07 3.90 -55.42
C ARG A 12 -27.82 4.49 -54.01
N PRO A 13 -27.55 3.69 -52.97
CA PRO A 13 -26.98 4.21 -51.73
C PRO A 13 -25.44 4.21 -51.78
N VAL A 14 -24.84 5.38 -52.02
CA VAL A 14 -23.43 5.66 -51.69
C VAL A 14 -23.39 6.15 -50.23
N MET A 15 -23.65 5.26 -49.28
CA MET A 15 -23.59 5.60 -47.84
C MET A 15 -23.31 4.36 -46.99
N THR A 16 -22.17 3.69 -47.21
CA THR A 16 -21.80 2.54 -46.37
C THR A 16 -20.30 2.30 -46.24
N VAL A 17 -19.47 3.33 -46.46
CA VAL A 17 -18.00 3.21 -46.27
C VAL A 17 -17.46 4.18 -45.21
N ILE A 18 -18.14 5.30 -44.94
CA ILE A 18 -17.67 6.29 -43.95
C ILE A 18 -17.87 5.80 -42.50
N GLY A 19 -18.88 4.96 -42.25
CA GLY A 19 -19.17 4.43 -40.90
C GLY A 19 -18.14 3.43 -40.36
N MET A 20 -17.47 2.66 -41.23
CA MET A 20 -16.43 1.70 -40.79
C MET A 20 -15.08 2.36 -40.52
N ALA A 21 -14.78 3.51 -41.13
CA ALA A 21 -13.53 4.24 -40.90
C ALA A 21 -13.48 4.89 -39.51
N LEU A 22 -14.62 5.31 -38.96
CA LEU A 22 -14.73 5.90 -37.62
C LEU A 22 -14.54 4.86 -36.49
N LEU A 23 -14.85 3.59 -36.73
CA LEU A 23 -14.69 2.51 -35.73
C LEU A 23 -13.23 2.03 -35.59
N LEU A 24 -12.38 2.26 -36.59
CA LEU A 24 -10.96 1.88 -36.53
C LEU A 24 -10.10 2.88 -35.74
N LEU A 25 -10.57 4.11 -35.52
CA LEU A 25 -9.89 5.12 -34.68
C LEU A 25 -10.22 4.99 -33.19
N ALA A 26 -11.24 4.21 -32.81
CA ALA A 26 -11.53 3.87 -31.41
C ALA A 26 -10.55 2.83 -30.83
N GLY A 27 -9.65 2.28 -31.66
CA GLY A 27 -8.63 1.30 -31.29
C GLY A 27 -7.34 1.88 -30.70
N CYS A 28 -7.19 3.20 -30.61
CA CYS A 28 -6.16 3.84 -29.79
C CYS A 28 -6.57 3.82 -28.30
N GLY A 29 -7.05 2.66 -27.84
CA GLY A 29 -7.40 2.46 -26.44
C GLY A 29 -6.12 2.49 -25.63
N GLU A 30 -5.91 3.58 -24.88
CA GLU A 30 -5.02 3.56 -23.72
C GLU A 30 -5.31 2.26 -22.96
N ARG A 31 -4.30 1.40 -22.83
CA ARG A 31 -4.44 0.20 -22.00
C ARG A 31 -4.99 0.66 -20.65
N PRO A 32 -6.07 0.04 -20.14
CA PRO A 32 -6.65 0.43 -18.88
C PRO A 32 -5.54 0.39 -17.83
N SER A 33 -5.43 1.49 -17.08
CA SER A 33 -4.46 1.58 -15.98
C SER A 33 -4.70 0.43 -15.01
N PRO A 34 -3.67 -0.35 -14.64
CA PRO A 34 -3.82 -1.38 -13.62
C PRO A 34 -4.40 -0.81 -12.33
N GLU A 35 -5.28 -1.58 -11.69
CA GLU A 35 -5.88 -1.19 -10.42
C GLU A 35 -4.86 -1.24 -9.26
N VAL A 36 -5.21 -0.56 -8.17
CA VAL A 36 -4.41 -0.54 -6.93
C VAL A 36 -4.09 -1.96 -6.44
N GLU A 37 -5.09 -2.85 -6.43
CA GLU A 37 -4.94 -4.22 -5.92
C GLU A 37 -3.97 -5.04 -6.76
N TRP A 38 -3.95 -4.83 -8.08
CA TRP A 38 -2.99 -5.49 -8.95
C TRP A 38 -1.55 -5.08 -8.61
N TYR A 39 -1.29 -3.79 -8.38
CA TYR A 39 0.03 -3.30 -7.98
C TYR A 39 0.48 -3.84 -6.62
N VAL A 40 -0.43 -3.94 -5.64
CA VAL A 40 -0.13 -4.52 -4.33
C VAL A 40 0.37 -5.96 -4.46
N ASN A 41 -0.25 -6.74 -5.35
CA ASN A 41 0.12 -8.13 -5.61
C ASN A 41 1.34 -8.29 -6.55
N ASN A 42 1.82 -7.21 -7.17
CA ASN A 42 2.93 -7.21 -8.12
C ASN A 42 4.02 -6.18 -7.73
N PRO A 43 4.80 -6.42 -6.65
CA PRO A 43 5.71 -5.43 -6.05
C PRO A 43 6.85 -4.97 -6.98
N LYS A 44 7.29 -5.83 -7.91
CA LYS A 44 8.29 -5.46 -8.94
C LYS A 44 7.72 -4.42 -9.91
N GLU A 45 6.49 -4.63 -10.36
CA GLU A 45 5.81 -3.71 -11.28
C GLU A 45 5.39 -2.41 -10.58
N LEU A 46 4.97 -2.48 -9.31
CA LEU A 46 4.76 -1.30 -8.47
C LEU A 46 6.03 -0.44 -8.38
N SER A 47 7.18 -1.06 -8.09
CA SER A 47 8.47 -0.35 -7.98
C SER A 47 8.86 0.33 -9.29
N LYS A 48 8.67 -0.38 -10.41
CA LYS A 48 8.92 0.14 -11.76
C LYS A 48 7.98 1.30 -12.10
N ALA A 49 6.69 1.17 -11.80
CA ALA A 49 5.69 2.23 -12.03
C ALA A 49 6.04 3.48 -11.22
N LEU A 50 6.34 3.34 -9.92
CA LEU A 50 6.75 4.46 -9.06
C LEU A 50 8.01 5.16 -9.57
N HIS A 51 9.01 4.40 -10.02
CA HIS A 51 10.21 4.97 -10.64
C HIS A 51 9.87 5.78 -11.89
N ILE A 52 9.01 5.25 -12.77
CA ILE A 52 8.56 5.98 -13.97
C ILE A 52 7.77 7.23 -13.57
N CYS A 53 6.88 7.16 -12.59
CA CYS A 53 6.11 8.32 -12.13
C CYS A 53 7.00 9.44 -11.57
N HIS A 54 8.13 9.10 -10.94
CA HIS A 54 9.06 10.07 -10.38
C HIS A 54 10.02 10.66 -11.42
N HIS A 55 10.45 9.86 -12.40
CA HIS A 55 11.53 10.27 -13.31
C HIS A 55 11.10 10.49 -14.77
N LYS A 56 10.00 9.88 -15.21
CA LYS A 56 9.52 9.86 -16.61
C LYS A 56 7.97 9.86 -16.66
N PRO A 57 7.29 10.85 -16.05
CA PRO A 57 5.84 10.81 -15.84
C PRO A 57 5.03 10.68 -17.13
N PHE A 58 5.52 11.22 -18.25
CA PHE A 58 4.89 11.11 -19.58
C PHE A 58 4.84 9.68 -20.16
N ARG A 59 5.47 8.69 -19.52
CA ARG A 59 5.44 7.27 -19.96
C ARG A 59 4.32 6.45 -19.32
N LEU A 60 3.58 7.01 -18.38
CA LEU A 60 2.42 6.39 -17.75
C LEU A 60 1.26 7.37 -17.78
N SER A 61 0.03 6.85 -17.79
CA SER A 61 -1.13 7.71 -17.57
C SER A 61 -1.12 8.24 -16.14
N GLU A 62 -1.75 9.40 -15.94
CA GLU A 62 -1.91 9.99 -14.62
C GLU A 62 -2.58 9.01 -13.64
N GLN A 63 -3.61 8.29 -14.12
CA GLN A 63 -4.30 7.26 -13.36
C GLN A 63 -3.38 6.12 -12.92
N ALA A 64 -2.46 5.67 -13.79
CA ALA A 64 -1.50 4.63 -13.43
C ALA A 64 -0.55 5.08 -12.33
N CYS A 65 -0.13 6.35 -12.37
CA CYS A 65 0.68 6.92 -11.30
C CYS A 65 -0.09 7.13 -10.00
N ALA A 66 -1.35 7.56 -10.06
CA ALA A 66 -2.22 7.66 -8.89
C ALA A 66 -2.43 6.28 -8.24
N ASN A 67 -2.76 5.26 -9.04
CA ASN A 67 -2.97 3.90 -8.55
C ASN A 67 -1.70 3.31 -7.94
N ALA A 68 -0.53 3.51 -8.56
CA ALA A 68 0.75 3.04 -8.03
C ALA A 68 1.09 3.70 -6.68
N LYS A 69 0.89 5.02 -6.53
CA LYS A 69 1.12 5.72 -5.25
C LYS A 69 0.18 5.21 -4.15
N THR A 70 -1.10 5.04 -4.45
CA THR A 70 -2.06 4.46 -3.51
C THR A 70 -1.69 3.03 -3.13
N ALA A 71 -1.23 2.22 -4.09
CA ALA A 71 -0.74 0.88 -3.85
C ALA A 71 0.52 0.86 -2.97
N GLN A 72 1.43 1.83 -3.11
CA GLN A 72 2.60 1.98 -2.24
C GLN A 72 2.18 2.18 -0.78
N LEU A 73 1.24 3.09 -0.54
CA LEU A 73 0.70 3.33 0.80
C LEU A 73 0.01 2.09 1.36
N LYS A 74 -0.84 1.44 0.55
CA LYS A 74 -1.53 0.21 0.96
C LYS A 74 -0.55 -0.93 1.28
N ALA A 75 0.46 -1.15 0.46
CA ALA A 75 1.49 -2.16 0.69
C ALA A 75 2.31 -1.87 1.96
N ALA A 76 2.63 -0.59 2.22
CA ALA A 76 3.29 -0.18 3.46
C ALA A 76 2.42 -0.48 4.69
N THR A 77 1.12 -0.15 4.65
CA THR A 77 0.17 -0.47 5.72
C THR A 77 0.08 -1.96 5.98
N ILE A 78 -0.07 -2.79 4.95
CA ILE A 78 -0.10 -4.26 5.08
C ILE A 78 1.17 -4.76 5.75
N ARG A 79 2.33 -4.27 5.32
CA ARG A 79 3.62 -4.64 5.92
C ARG A 79 3.73 -4.23 7.39
N ILE A 80 3.29 -3.03 7.74
CA ILE A 80 3.29 -2.53 9.12
C ILE A 80 2.38 -3.39 9.99
N GLU A 81 1.16 -3.71 9.54
CA GLU A 81 0.24 -4.56 10.29
C GLU A 81 0.77 -5.99 10.48
N ALA A 82 1.41 -6.55 9.45
CA ALA A 82 2.08 -7.85 9.57
C ALA A 82 3.23 -7.83 10.60
N LEU A 83 4.02 -6.76 10.63
CA LEU A 83 5.09 -6.58 11.62
C LEU A 83 4.53 -6.43 13.04
N LYS A 84 3.47 -5.62 13.22
CA LYS A 84 2.77 -5.50 14.52
C LYS A 84 2.24 -6.86 14.99
N ALA A 85 1.57 -7.61 14.11
CA ALA A 85 1.04 -8.93 14.44
C ALA A 85 2.13 -9.91 14.85
N ARG A 86 3.26 -9.93 14.12
CA ARG A 86 4.44 -10.73 14.47
C ARG A 86 4.97 -10.38 15.85
N ASP A 87 5.15 -9.08 16.14
CA ASP A 87 5.71 -8.61 17.40
C ASP A 87 4.78 -8.88 18.59
N ARG A 88 3.46 -8.71 18.40
CA ARG A 88 2.45 -9.10 19.41
C ARG A 88 2.50 -10.59 19.71
N LYS A 89 2.53 -11.42 18.68
CA LYS A 89 2.67 -12.88 18.85
C LYS A 89 3.96 -13.24 19.59
N ALA A 90 5.08 -12.58 19.28
CA ALA A 90 6.33 -12.79 20.00
C ALA A 90 6.21 -12.41 21.49
N ALA A 91 5.51 -11.31 21.80
CA ALA A 91 5.25 -10.89 23.18
C ALA A 91 4.39 -11.92 23.92
N GLU A 92 3.29 -12.38 23.32
CA GLU A 92 2.43 -13.43 23.90
C GLU A 92 3.21 -14.71 24.23
N GLN A 93 4.19 -15.07 23.40
CA GLN A 93 5.01 -16.27 23.56
C GLN A 93 6.20 -16.08 24.50
N THR A 94 6.59 -14.85 24.83
CA THR A 94 7.76 -14.54 25.65
C THR A 94 7.32 -13.97 27.01
N PRO A 95 7.51 -14.69 28.12
CA PRO A 95 7.21 -14.18 29.46
C PRO A 95 7.92 -12.86 29.76
N GLU A 96 7.29 -11.97 30.54
CA GLU A 96 7.83 -10.65 30.88
C GLU A 96 9.24 -10.71 31.48
N SER A 97 9.52 -11.70 32.33
CA SER A 97 10.84 -11.92 32.95
C SER A 97 11.95 -12.27 31.97
N GLN A 98 11.62 -12.68 30.74
CA GLN A 98 12.57 -13.08 29.70
C GLN A 98 12.78 -11.99 28.63
N ARG A 99 12.02 -10.89 28.68
CA ARG A 99 12.11 -9.81 27.68
C ARG A 99 13.25 -8.85 28.01
N THR A 100 14.40 -9.09 27.38
CA THR A 100 15.60 -8.27 27.55
C THR A 100 15.61 -7.03 26.65
N VAL A 101 16.59 -6.14 26.85
CA VAL A 101 16.87 -5.00 25.95
C VAL A 101 17.02 -5.46 24.49
N ALA A 102 17.77 -6.54 24.24
CA ALA A 102 17.99 -7.06 22.90
C ALA A 102 16.71 -7.57 22.26
N TRP A 103 15.86 -8.23 23.06
CA TRP A 103 14.53 -8.68 22.61
C TRP A 103 13.68 -7.47 22.19
N TYR A 104 13.64 -6.41 23.00
CA TYR A 104 12.89 -5.20 22.67
C TYR A 104 13.42 -4.45 21.45
N LYS A 105 14.74 -4.45 21.21
CA LYS A 105 15.33 -3.92 19.96
C LYS A 105 14.87 -4.69 18.72
N GLN A 106 14.71 -6.01 18.84
CA GLN A 106 14.24 -6.87 17.76
C GLN A 106 12.75 -6.68 17.46
N TYR A 107 11.91 -6.56 18.50
CA TYR A 107 10.45 -6.46 18.39
C TYR A 107 9.95 -5.04 18.72
N LYS A 108 10.18 -4.11 17.78
CA LYS A 108 9.95 -2.67 17.97
C LYS A 108 8.49 -2.30 18.26
N TYR A 109 7.52 -3.03 17.71
CA TYR A 109 6.11 -2.74 18.01
C TYR A 109 5.73 -3.24 19.42
N ALA A 110 6.27 -4.38 19.86
CA ALA A 110 6.09 -4.84 21.23
C ALA A 110 6.77 -3.90 22.24
N LEU A 111 7.93 -3.33 21.89
CA LEU A 111 8.57 -2.27 22.68
C LEU A 111 7.64 -1.06 22.86
N ARG A 112 7.08 -0.54 21.76
CA ARG A 112 6.19 0.62 21.79
C ARG A 112 4.96 0.37 22.68
N ASP A 113 4.30 -0.76 22.47
CA ASP A 113 3.11 -1.12 23.24
C ASP A 113 3.45 -1.31 24.73
N LYS A 114 4.64 -1.88 25.05
CA LYS A 114 5.12 -1.97 26.43
C LYS A 114 5.35 -0.59 27.05
N LEU A 115 6.04 0.31 26.36
CA LEU A 115 6.32 1.66 26.84
C LEU A 115 5.03 2.45 27.12
N GLU A 116 4.01 2.29 26.26
CA GLU A 116 2.69 2.86 26.46
C GLU A 116 2.05 2.30 27.75
N SER A 117 2.05 0.98 27.91
CA SER A 117 1.60 0.33 29.14
C SER A 117 2.36 0.83 30.38
N CYS A 118 3.69 0.99 30.31
CA CYS A 118 4.49 1.50 31.43
C CYS A 118 4.13 2.94 31.84
N ARG A 119 3.56 3.74 30.92
CA ARG A 119 3.12 5.12 31.18
C ARG A 119 1.75 5.19 31.85
N GLU A 120 0.85 4.26 31.55
CA GLU A 120 -0.56 4.37 31.91
C GLU A 120 -0.88 4.03 33.38
N LYS A 121 -0.07 3.21 34.08
CA LYS A 121 -0.02 3.06 35.56
C LYS A 121 0.88 1.88 35.95
N SER A 122 1.66 2.04 37.03
CA SER A 122 2.55 1.00 37.59
C SER A 122 2.01 0.34 38.86
N GLU A 123 0.87 0.80 39.39
CA GLU A 123 0.31 0.30 40.65
C GLU A 123 -0.22 -1.13 40.49
N GLY A 124 0.23 -2.04 41.36
CA GLY A 124 -0.18 -3.45 41.38
C GLY A 124 0.59 -4.36 40.41
N TRP A 125 1.64 -3.87 39.75
CA TRP A 125 2.45 -4.71 38.87
C TRP A 125 3.44 -5.58 39.65
N GLY A 126 3.47 -6.87 39.30
CA GLY A 126 4.49 -7.79 39.79
C GLY A 126 5.90 -7.42 39.30
N GLU A 127 6.90 -7.93 40.00
CA GLU A 127 8.34 -7.65 39.77
C GLU A 127 8.76 -7.84 38.30
N ALA A 128 8.27 -8.90 37.64
CA ALA A 128 8.57 -9.16 36.24
C ALA A 128 8.10 -8.02 35.29
N ASN A 129 6.96 -7.39 35.58
CA ASN A 129 6.46 -6.28 34.77
C ASN A 129 7.27 -5.00 34.99
N GLN A 130 7.68 -4.73 36.23
CA GLN A 130 8.56 -3.61 36.56
C GLN A 130 9.92 -3.77 35.87
N HIS A 131 10.51 -4.96 35.97
CA HIS A 131 11.77 -5.29 35.30
C HIS A 131 11.68 -5.14 33.79
N SER A 132 10.62 -5.67 33.18
CA SER A 132 10.36 -5.56 31.76
C SER A 132 10.21 -4.11 31.28
N CYS A 133 9.60 -3.22 32.08
CA CYS A 133 9.57 -1.80 31.78
C CYS A 133 10.93 -1.12 31.83
N LEU A 134 11.79 -1.48 32.79
CA LEU A 134 13.17 -0.99 32.81
C LEU A 134 13.92 -1.41 31.54
N MET A 135 13.77 -2.66 31.11
CA MET A 135 14.36 -3.18 29.88
C MET A 135 13.84 -2.46 28.62
N ALA A 136 12.53 -2.19 28.56
CA ALA A 136 11.92 -1.44 27.47
C ALA A 136 12.45 0.00 27.39
N ILE A 137 12.50 0.73 28.52
CA ILE A 137 13.02 2.10 28.58
C ILE A 137 14.51 2.14 28.17
N GLN A 138 15.30 1.16 28.61
CA GLN A 138 16.70 1.06 28.23
C GLN A 138 16.86 0.78 26.72
N ALA A 139 16.01 -0.08 26.14
CA ALA A 139 16.01 -0.33 24.71
C ALA A 139 15.65 0.92 23.89
N GLU A 140 14.65 1.69 24.32
CA GLU A 140 14.27 2.97 23.67
C GLU A 140 15.46 3.94 23.62
N ARG A 141 16.16 4.13 24.75
CA ARG A 141 17.34 5.00 24.84
C ARG A 141 18.47 4.54 23.93
N GLN A 142 18.72 3.24 23.84
CA GLN A 142 19.81 2.70 23.00
C GLN A 142 19.50 2.78 21.50
N LEU A 143 18.24 2.62 21.09
CA LEU A 143 17.83 2.84 19.70
C LEU A 143 18.09 4.28 19.25
N PHE A 144 18.00 5.24 20.17
CA PHE A 144 18.31 6.64 19.91
C PHE A 144 19.82 6.91 19.74
N ILE A 145 20.65 6.21 20.51
CA ILE A 145 22.12 6.31 20.42
C ILE A 145 22.64 5.69 19.12
N GLU A 146 22.10 4.54 18.70
CA GLU A 146 22.45 3.90 17.42
C GLU A 146 21.99 4.69 16.19
N GLY A 147 21.04 5.62 16.36
CA GLY A 147 20.53 6.52 15.31
C GLY A 147 21.37 7.78 15.06
N GLY A 148 22.45 8.01 15.80
CA GLY A 148 23.45 9.04 15.48
C GLY A 148 23.10 10.49 15.86
N THR A 149 22.01 10.74 16.59
CA THR A 149 21.74 12.09 17.14
C THR A 149 21.14 12.00 18.54
N ILE A 150 21.96 12.28 19.56
CA ILE A 150 21.50 12.41 20.95
C ILE A 150 20.92 13.81 21.13
N TYR A 151 19.60 13.96 21.02
CA TYR A 151 18.87 15.11 21.56
C TYR A 151 18.75 14.95 23.08
N TYR A 152 19.52 15.76 23.81
CA TYR A 152 19.23 16.04 25.21
C TYR A 152 18.00 16.94 25.27
N ARG A 153 17.04 16.60 26.14
CA ARG A 153 15.95 17.50 26.52
C ARG A 153 16.47 18.54 27.51
#